data_AF-A0A1C3PDQ4-F1
#
_entry.id   AF-A0A1C3PDQ4-F1
#
_cell.length_a   1.000
_cell.length_b   1.000
_cell.length_c   1.000
_cell.angle_alpha   90.00
_cell.angle_beta   90.00
_cell.angle_gamma   90.00
#
_symmetry.space_group_name_H-M   'P 1'
#
loop_
_entity.id
_entity.type
_entity.pdbx_description
1 polymer ?
#
loop_
_entity_poly.entity_id
_entity_poly.type
_entity_poly.pdbx_seq_one_letter_code
_entity_poly.pdbx_strand_id
1 'polypeptide(L)'
;MHRPTAGRLLRAAVAATALTAALAGCATDVTRPRVEGSLGPVFANLYVQQQTLLGHPGLTPAAVAATPSCHRSTPGSQDKGAGSDWVCQVGWTDAAGKTQDGKFELQVRSNGCYQAGGPSKIVGPLTIRTATGRDVVNPVFEFDGCFDTT
;
A
#
# COMPACT_ATOMS: atom_id res chain seq x y z
N MET A 1 50.57 -49.10 -17.16
CA MET A 1 49.86 -48.95 -18.45
C MET A 1 48.54 -49.71 -18.37
N HIS A 2 47.44 -49.05 -18.75
CA HIS A 2 46.09 -49.55 -19.10
C HIS A 2 45.21 -50.29 -18.06
N ARG A 3 44.11 -49.62 -17.68
CA ARG A 3 42.89 -50.15 -17.01
C ARG A 3 41.97 -50.84 -18.02
N PRO A 4 41.12 -51.79 -17.56
CA PRO A 4 39.68 -51.70 -17.85
C PRO A 4 38.82 -52.00 -16.61
N THR A 5 38.00 -51.04 -16.16
CA THR A 5 36.52 -50.99 -16.27
C THR A 5 35.73 -52.14 -15.62
N ALA A 6 35.20 -51.85 -14.43
CA ALA A 6 34.01 -52.49 -13.88
C ALA A 6 33.11 -51.40 -13.30
N GLY A 7 32.33 -50.74 -14.16
CA GLY A 7 31.29 -49.79 -13.74
C GLY A 7 30.08 -50.56 -13.22
N ARG A 8 29.94 -50.64 -11.90
CA ARG A 8 28.71 -51.13 -11.26
C ARG A 8 27.64 -50.06 -11.33
N LEU A 9 26.52 -50.43 -11.94
CA LEU A 9 25.28 -49.68 -12.03
C LEU A 9 24.50 -49.73 -10.70
N LEU A 10 23.78 -48.62 -10.46
CA LEU A 10 22.67 -48.37 -9.52
C LEU A 10 22.97 -48.30 -8.01
N ARG A 11 22.67 -47.12 -7.42
CA ARG A 11 21.83 -46.99 -6.22
C ARG A 11 21.24 -45.57 -6.12
N ALA A 12 19.93 -45.54 -6.32
CA ALA A 12 18.85 -44.74 -5.72
C ALA A 12 19.11 -43.31 -5.21
N ALA A 13 18.17 -42.46 -5.60
CA ALA A 13 17.87 -41.10 -5.14
C ALA A 13 17.68 -40.96 -3.62
N VAL A 14 17.37 -39.71 -3.21
CA VAL A 14 17.00 -39.20 -1.87
C VAL A 14 18.25 -38.76 -1.07
N ALA A 15 18.47 -37.50 -0.66
CA ALA A 15 17.56 -36.42 -0.28
C ALA A 15 18.16 -35.05 -0.62
N ALA A 16 17.44 -34.24 -1.40
CA ALA A 16 17.57 -32.79 -1.36
C ALA A 16 16.40 -32.27 -0.51
N THR A 17 16.48 -32.43 0.81
CA THR A 17 15.52 -31.79 1.72
C THR A 17 15.80 -30.30 1.75
N ALA A 18 14.89 -29.56 1.13
CA ALA A 18 14.82 -28.11 1.11
C ALA A 18 14.94 -27.52 2.52
N LEU A 19 15.99 -26.72 2.75
CA LEU A 19 15.95 -25.68 3.79
C LEU A 19 15.28 -24.44 3.18
N THR A 20 13.97 -24.49 2.98
CA THR A 20 13.18 -23.27 2.73
C THR A 20 12.82 -22.63 4.07
N ALA A 21 13.68 -21.69 4.46
CA ALA A 21 13.46 -20.53 5.33
C ALA A 21 12.26 -20.56 6.28
N ALA A 22 12.48 -20.97 7.52
CA ALA A 22 11.66 -20.52 8.65
C ALA A 22 12.11 -19.11 9.07
N LEU A 23 11.77 -18.09 8.27
CA LEU A 23 11.65 -16.72 8.74
C LEU A 23 10.16 -16.43 8.94
N ALA A 24 9.53 -17.18 9.86
CA ALA A 24 8.33 -16.70 10.52
C ALA A 24 8.76 -15.58 11.49
N GLY A 25 9.20 -14.45 10.93
CA GLY A 25 9.25 -13.21 11.68
C GLY A 25 7.83 -12.99 12.19
N CYS A 26 7.70 -12.76 13.50
CA CYS A 26 6.44 -12.52 14.19
C CYS A 26 5.50 -11.72 13.28
N ALA A 27 4.53 -12.40 12.66
CA ALA A 27 3.67 -11.77 11.68
C ALA A 27 2.70 -10.87 12.45
N THR A 28 3.17 -9.66 12.70
CA THR A 28 2.39 -8.46 12.93
C THR A 28 1.24 -8.44 11.90
N ASP A 29 0.00 -8.41 12.38
CA ASP A 29 -1.17 -8.85 11.61
C ASP A 29 -1.62 -7.75 10.64
N VAL A 30 -0.90 -7.60 9.52
CA VAL A 30 -1.31 -6.76 8.40
C VAL A 30 -2.55 -7.40 7.77
N THR A 31 -3.71 -6.76 7.95
CA THR A 31 -4.99 -7.25 7.45
C THR A 31 -5.75 -6.12 6.77
N ARG A 32 -6.68 -6.47 5.87
CA ARG A 32 -7.51 -5.49 5.17
C ARG A 32 -8.15 -4.45 6.11
N PRO A 33 -8.81 -4.83 7.23
CA PRO A 33 -9.46 -3.84 8.08
C PRO A 33 -8.46 -2.86 8.74
N ARG A 34 -7.24 -3.30 9.05
CA ARG A 34 -6.21 -2.42 9.62
C ARG A 34 -5.65 -1.44 8.57
N VAL A 35 -5.42 -1.93 7.33
CA VAL A 35 -5.00 -1.08 6.21
C VAL A 35 -6.07 -0.02 5.90
N GLU A 36 -7.33 -0.43 5.77
CA GLU A 36 -8.46 0.46 5.51
C GLU A 36 -8.67 1.47 6.66
N GLY A 37 -8.61 0.99 7.91
CA GLY A 37 -8.75 1.81 9.10
C GLY A 37 -7.68 2.90 9.23
N SER A 38 -6.49 2.69 8.65
CA SER A 38 -5.44 3.70 8.58
C SER A 38 -5.57 4.61 7.35
N LEU A 39 -5.80 4.02 6.17
CA LEU A 39 -5.75 4.73 4.90
C LEU A 39 -6.80 5.84 4.80
N GLY A 40 -8.04 5.55 5.20
CA GLY A 40 -9.14 6.51 5.12
C GLY A 40 -8.85 7.81 5.89
N PRO A 41 -8.56 7.74 7.21
CA PRO A 41 -8.22 8.92 8.00
C PRO A 41 -6.98 9.65 7.50
N VAL A 42 -5.90 8.95 7.14
CA VAL A 42 -4.68 9.61 6.64
C VAL A 42 -4.97 10.39 5.37
N PHE A 43 -5.62 9.76 4.39
CA PHE A 43 -6.00 10.43 3.14
C PHE A 43 -6.91 11.63 3.39
N ALA A 44 -7.94 11.50 4.24
CA ALA A 44 -8.87 12.58 4.53
C ALA A 44 -8.18 13.82 5.13
N ASN A 45 -7.23 13.62 6.04
CA ASN A 45 -6.45 14.71 6.63
C ASN A 45 -5.55 15.40 5.59
N LEU A 46 -4.85 14.63 4.76
CA LEU A 46 -3.98 15.18 3.71
C LEU A 46 -4.77 15.86 2.60
N TYR A 47 -5.96 15.37 2.27
CA TYR A 47 -6.85 16.00 1.32
C TYR A 47 -7.34 17.36 1.83
N VAL A 48 -7.73 17.47 3.10
CA VAL A 48 -8.05 18.78 3.72
C VAL A 48 -6.86 19.75 3.65
N GLN A 49 -5.64 19.25 3.89
CA GLN A 49 -4.43 20.06 3.75
C GLN A 49 -4.23 20.53 2.30
N GLN A 50 -4.41 19.65 1.31
CA GLN A 50 -4.38 20.00 -0.10
C GLN A 50 -5.38 21.11 -0.43
N GLN A 51 -6.63 20.95 0.00
CA GLN A 51 -7.69 21.92 -0.28
C GLN A 51 -7.40 23.28 0.37
N THR A 52 -6.82 23.28 1.57
CA THR A 52 -6.35 24.52 2.22
C THR A 52 -5.25 25.19 1.40
N LEU A 53 -4.27 24.43 0.90
CA LEU A 53 -3.19 24.95 0.04
C LEU A 53 -3.73 25.55 -1.26
N LEU A 54 -4.79 24.94 -1.83
CA LEU A 54 -5.46 25.39 -3.05
C LEU A 54 -6.45 26.55 -2.83
N GLY A 55 -6.65 27.02 -1.59
CA GLY A 55 -7.53 28.16 -1.29
C GLY A 55 -8.99 27.79 -1.04
N HIS A 56 -9.26 26.53 -0.68
CA HIS A 56 -10.58 26.03 -0.28
C HIS A 56 -10.60 25.65 1.21
N PRO A 57 -10.50 26.63 2.15
CA PRO A 57 -10.52 26.35 3.58
C PRO A 57 -11.91 25.92 4.07
N GLY A 58 -11.97 25.25 5.21
CA GLY A 58 -13.23 24.89 5.89
C GLY A 58 -13.71 23.46 5.65
N LEU A 59 -13.05 22.70 4.75
CA LEU A 59 -13.27 21.26 4.64
C LEU A 59 -12.73 20.55 5.90
N THR A 60 -13.45 19.56 6.40
CA THR A 60 -13.03 18.74 7.56
C THR A 60 -12.83 17.29 7.13
N PRO A 61 -11.95 16.52 7.80
CA PRO A 61 -11.76 15.11 7.45
C PRO A 61 -13.06 14.29 7.54
N ALA A 62 -13.94 14.63 8.48
CA ALA A 62 -15.27 14.02 8.61
C ALA A 62 -16.17 14.31 7.40
N ALA A 63 -16.12 15.52 6.84
CA ALA A 63 -16.86 15.87 5.63
C ALA A 63 -16.29 15.21 4.37
N VAL A 64 -14.97 14.96 4.32
CA VAL A 64 -14.35 14.17 3.25
C VAL A 64 -14.88 12.74 3.25
N ALA A 65 -15.14 12.17 4.43
CA ALA A 65 -15.75 10.85 4.61
C ALA A 65 -15.08 9.77 3.74
N ALA A 66 -13.74 9.71 3.76
CA ALA A 66 -12.98 8.79 2.92
C ALA A 66 -13.24 7.32 3.30
N THR A 67 -13.70 6.53 2.33
CA THR A 67 -14.02 5.11 2.49
C THR A 67 -13.15 4.27 1.57
N PRO A 68 -12.04 3.69 2.08
CA PRO A 68 -11.22 2.76 1.33
C PRO A 68 -11.86 1.36 1.26
N SER A 69 -11.69 0.70 0.11
CA SER A 69 -11.93 -0.73 -0.11
C SER A 69 -10.67 -1.33 -0.70
N CYS A 70 -9.96 -2.14 0.06
CA CYS A 70 -8.61 -2.61 -0.24
C CYS A 70 -8.57 -4.10 -0.55
N HIS A 71 -7.68 -4.47 -1.49
CA HIS A 71 -7.37 -5.86 -1.82
C HIS A 71 -5.89 -6.02 -2.15
N ARG A 72 -5.37 -7.22 -1.95
CA ARG A 72 -4.06 -7.64 -2.44
C ARG A 72 -4.24 -8.34 -3.79
N SER A 73 -3.47 -7.89 -4.77
CA SER A 73 -3.48 -8.47 -6.12
C SER A 73 -2.77 -9.83 -6.20
N THR A 74 -1.96 -10.20 -5.19
CA THR A 74 -1.36 -11.54 -5.11
C THR A 74 -2.44 -12.61 -4.94
N PRO A 75 -2.50 -13.64 -5.82
CA PRO A 75 -3.45 -14.75 -5.68
C PRO A 75 -3.31 -15.48 -4.35
N GLY A 76 -4.44 -15.81 -3.73
CA GLY A 76 -4.47 -16.57 -2.47
C GLY A 76 -4.02 -15.79 -1.23
N SER A 77 -3.75 -14.48 -1.35
CA SER A 77 -3.33 -13.62 -0.24
C SER A 77 -4.37 -13.47 0.87
N GLN A 78 -5.66 -13.64 0.54
CA GLN A 78 -6.80 -13.41 1.44
C GLN A 78 -6.76 -12.03 2.12
N ASP A 79 -6.14 -11.04 1.46
CA ASP A 79 -5.90 -9.68 1.96
C ASP A 79 -5.23 -9.63 3.34
N LYS A 80 -4.17 -10.42 3.47
CA LYS A 80 -3.29 -10.44 4.65
C LYS A 80 -1.83 -10.31 4.26
N GLY A 81 -1.02 -9.79 5.18
CA GLY A 81 0.43 -9.71 5.07
C GLY A 81 0.95 -8.44 4.38
N ALA A 82 2.22 -8.18 4.63
CA ALA A 82 2.99 -7.13 3.96
C ALA A 82 3.14 -7.41 2.45
N GLY A 83 3.34 -6.34 1.67
CA GLY A 83 3.55 -6.44 0.23
C GLY A 83 3.37 -5.11 -0.50
N SER A 84 3.88 -5.04 -1.73
CA SER A 84 3.71 -3.91 -2.67
C SER A 84 2.49 -4.07 -3.58
N ASP A 85 1.63 -5.03 -3.29
CA ASP A 85 0.56 -5.50 -4.15
C ASP A 85 -0.83 -5.13 -3.62
N TRP A 86 -0.89 -4.27 -2.60
CA TRP A 86 -2.11 -3.69 -2.05
C TRP A 86 -2.65 -2.62 -2.99
N VAL A 87 -3.93 -2.73 -3.34
CA VAL A 87 -4.66 -1.78 -4.17
C VAL A 87 -5.94 -1.41 -3.44
N CYS A 88 -6.15 -0.12 -3.22
CA CYS A 88 -7.30 0.41 -2.51
C CYS A 88 -8.10 1.34 -3.40
N GLN A 89 -9.36 1.01 -3.63
CA GLN A 89 -10.31 1.97 -4.20
C GLN A 89 -10.83 2.84 -3.06
N VAL A 90 -10.55 4.14 -3.10
CA VAL A 90 -10.97 5.09 -2.08
C VAL A 90 -12.07 5.97 -2.66
N GLY A 91 -13.24 5.96 -2.03
CA GLY A 91 -14.30 6.94 -2.29
C GLY A 91 -14.21 8.10 -1.30
N TRP A 92 -14.51 9.33 -1.72
CA TRP A 92 -14.57 10.49 -0.83
C TRP A 92 -15.48 11.60 -1.36
N THR A 93 -15.76 12.60 -0.53
CA THR A 93 -16.48 13.81 -0.90
C THR A 93 -15.50 14.97 -1.06
N ASP A 94 -15.53 15.65 -2.20
CA ASP A 94 -14.66 16.80 -2.46
C ASP A 94 -15.16 18.10 -1.82
N ALA A 95 -14.39 19.18 -1.98
CA ALA A 95 -14.74 20.49 -1.43
C ALA A 95 -16.03 21.10 -2.01
N ALA A 96 -16.52 20.61 -3.15
CA ALA A 96 -17.79 21.01 -3.74
C ALA A 96 -18.97 20.11 -3.31
N GLY A 97 -18.73 19.14 -2.41
CA GLY A 97 -19.74 18.19 -1.96
C GLY A 97 -20.02 17.07 -2.97
N LYS A 98 -19.16 16.88 -3.98
CA LYS A 98 -19.33 15.84 -4.99
C LYS A 98 -18.55 14.59 -4.61
N THR A 99 -19.16 13.42 -4.85
CA THR A 99 -18.49 12.13 -4.71
C THR A 99 -17.39 11.97 -5.75
N GLN A 100 -16.23 11.52 -5.27
CA GLN A 100 -15.05 11.18 -6.06
C GLN A 100 -14.60 9.76 -5.70
N ASP A 101 -13.83 9.16 -6.60
CA ASP A 101 -13.21 7.87 -6.39
C ASP A 101 -11.82 7.80 -7.04
N GLY A 102 -10.94 6.99 -6.45
CA GLY A 102 -9.58 6.85 -6.93
C GLY A 102 -8.92 5.56 -6.47
N LYS A 103 -8.13 4.96 -7.35
CA LYS A 103 -7.30 3.79 -7.07
C LYS A 103 -5.96 4.22 -6.50
N PHE A 104 -5.66 3.79 -5.28
CA PHE A 104 -4.38 3.99 -4.60
C PHE A 104 -3.59 2.68 -4.57
N GLU A 105 -2.32 2.73 -4.96
CA GLU A 105 -1.39 1.60 -4.83
C GLU A 105 -0.56 1.75 -3.57
N LEU A 106 -0.49 0.69 -2.76
CA LEU A 106 0.15 0.71 -1.45
C LEU A 106 1.33 -0.28 -1.38
N GLN A 107 2.39 0.17 -0.72
CA GLN A 107 3.52 -0.65 -0.31
C GLN A 107 3.52 -0.81 1.21
N VAL A 108 2.91 -1.88 1.71
CA VAL A 108 2.73 -2.13 3.14
C VAL A 108 3.88 -2.99 3.67
N ARG A 109 4.54 -2.51 4.72
CA ARG A 109 5.64 -3.19 5.43
C ARG A 109 5.07 -4.04 6.58
N SER A 110 5.87 -5.00 7.05
CA SER A 110 5.45 -5.88 8.16
C SER A 110 5.17 -5.12 9.45
N ASN A 111 5.84 -3.98 9.69
CA ASN A 111 5.60 -3.15 10.87
C ASN A 111 4.32 -2.29 10.80
N GLY A 112 3.46 -2.48 9.78
CA GLY A 112 2.21 -1.73 9.63
C GLY A 112 2.35 -0.35 8.96
N CYS A 113 3.57 0.08 8.65
CA CYS A 113 3.78 1.30 7.87
C CYS A 113 3.65 1.04 6.37
N TYR A 114 3.13 2.01 5.63
CA TYR A 114 2.96 1.95 4.19
C TYR A 114 3.24 3.29 3.51
N GLN A 115 3.59 3.19 2.23
CA GLN A 115 3.61 4.30 1.27
C GLN A 115 2.43 4.10 0.31
N ALA A 116 1.67 5.14 0.03
CA ALA A 116 0.51 5.12 -0.85
C ALA A 116 0.71 6.10 -2.01
N GLY A 117 0.54 5.64 -3.25
CA GLY A 117 0.52 6.48 -4.45
C GLY A 117 -0.92 6.72 -4.92
N GLY A 118 -1.29 7.98 -5.12
CA GLY A 118 -2.62 8.38 -5.57
C GLY A 118 -2.73 8.54 -7.10
N PRO A 119 -3.93 8.42 -7.68
CA PRO A 119 -4.13 8.55 -9.12
C PRO A 119 -4.04 10.02 -9.53
N SER A 120 -2.93 10.43 -10.13
CA SER A 120 -2.61 11.84 -10.43
C SER A 120 -3.65 12.58 -11.30
N LYS A 121 -4.42 11.85 -12.12
CA LYS A 121 -5.53 12.43 -12.90
C LYS A 121 -6.71 12.91 -12.04
N ILE A 122 -6.83 12.39 -10.81
CA ILE A 122 -7.92 12.70 -9.88
C ILE A 122 -7.41 13.57 -8.73
N VAL A 123 -6.31 13.17 -8.08
CA VAL A 123 -5.76 13.89 -6.92
C VAL A 123 -4.78 15.00 -7.30
N GLY A 124 -4.48 15.17 -8.58
CA GLY A 124 -3.57 16.18 -9.11
C GLY A 124 -2.10 15.71 -9.22
N PRO A 125 -1.24 16.55 -9.81
CA PRO A 125 0.18 16.25 -10.01
C PRO A 125 1.00 16.30 -8.71
N LEU A 126 2.26 15.86 -8.77
CA LEU A 126 3.22 15.91 -7.65
C LEU A 126 3.40 17.31 -7.06
N THR A 127 3.35 18.34 -7.91
CA THR A 127 3.51 19.73 -7.49
C THR A 127 2.22 20.49 -7.76
N ILE A 128 1.69 21.16 -6.73
CA ILE A 128 0.54 22.06 -6.86
C ILE A 128 0.96 23.50 -6.61
N ARG A 129 0.27 24.42 -7.27
CA ARG A 129 0.39 25.84 -7.03
C ARG A 129 -0.57 26.24 -5.92
N THR A 130 -0.04 26.71 -4.81
CA THR A 130 -0.85 27.22 -3.69
C THR A 130 -1.57 28.52 -4.08
N ALA A 131 -2.64 28.85 -3.35
CA ALA A 131 -3.37 30.12 -3.51
C ALA A 131 -2.50 31.37 -3.33
N THR A 132 -1.37 31.28 -2.63
CA THR A 132 -0.40 32.38 -2.46
C THR A 132 0.65 32.44 -3.57
N GLY A 133 0.56 31.58 -4.58
CA GLY A 133 1.46 31.59 -5.73
C GLY A 133 2.73 30.73 -5.59
N ARG A 134 2.90 29.99 -4.49
CA ARG A 134 4.05 29.09 -4.27
C ARG A 134 3.80 27.69 -4.80
N ASP A 135 4.81 27.07 -5.40
CA ASP A 135 4.81 25.64 -5.70
C ASP A 135 5.17 24.82 -4.47
N VAL A 136 4.37 23.79 -4.19
CA VAL A 136 4.58 22.86 -3.07
C VAL A 136 4.30 21.43 -3.51
N VAL A 137 4.85 20.46 -2.78
CA VAL A 137 4.49 19.05 -2.97
C VAL A 137 3.02 18.86 -2.61
N ASN A 138 2.30 18.17 -3.48
CA ASN A 138 0.92 17.79 -3.30
C ASN A 138 0.83 16.69 -2.22
N PRO A 139 0.21 16.96 -1.07
CA PRO A 139 0.22 16.02 0.07
C PRO A 139 -0.53 14.71 -0.20
N VAL A 140 -1.36 14.63 -1.24
CA VAL A 140 -2.11 13.41 -1.61
C VAL A 140 -1.59 12.73 -2.88
N PHE A 141 -0.52 13.24 -3.49
CA PHE A 141 0.10 12.58 -4.65
C PHE A 141 0.77 11.26 -4.24
N GLU A 142 1.58 11.33 -3.19
CA GLU A 142 2.21 10.19 -2.55
C GLU A 142 2.38 10.50 -1.06
N PHE A 143 2.03 9.57 -0.19
CA PHE A 143 2.05 9.79 1.25
C PHE A 143 2.28 8.51 2.04
N ASP A 144 2.78 8.67 3.26
CA ASP A 144 2.99 7.57 4.19
C ASP A 144 1.89 7.52 5.26
N GLY A 145 1.67 6.32 5.80
CA GLY A 145 0.86 6.10 6.98
C GLY A 145 1.32 4.86 7.73
N CYS A 146 0.85 4.69 8.97
CA CYS A 146 1.17 3.52 9.78
C CYS A 146 -0.02 3.15 10.67
N PHE A 147 -0.15 1.85 10.98
CA PHE A 147 -1.10 1.34 11.97
C PHE A 147 -0.42 0.36 12.93
N ASP A 148 -1.05 0.17 14.09
CA ASP A 148 -0.63 -0.85 15.05
C ASP A 148 -0.92 -2.25 14.52
N THR A 149 0.02 -3.16 14.71
CA THR A 149 -0.03 -4.53 14.19
C THR A 149 -0.09 -5.61 15.28
N THR A 150 -0.32 -5.18 16.52
CA THR A 150 -0.45 -6.03 17.71
C THR A 150 -1.90 -6.20 18.16
#